data_AF-A0A348DD91-F1
#
_entry.id   AF-A0A348DD91-F1
#
_cell.length_a   1.000
_cell.length_b   1.000
_cell.length_c   1.000
_cell.angle_alpha   90.00
_cell.angle_beta   90.00
_cell.angle_gamma   90.00
#
_symmetry.space_group_name_H-M   'P 1'
#
loop_
_entity.id
_entity.type
_entity.pdbx_description
1 polymer ?
#
loop_
_entity_poly.entity_id
_entity_poly.type
_entity_poly.pdbx_seq_one_letter_code
_entity_poly.pdbx_strand_id
1 'polypeptide(L)'
;MTRITKEQKAAMDFVDQLCFDQLVVHCGMTAAERQQTKEIVTRVNQMAEEHYTGANAEAIKHMAYCFLEVYLANTRDELIEAIPVDVEAIDLPEETIADYDRYSTNYQLAFMLVVIEKATGFDTRYALEIAETLKEEFAGYSALVRRDLVKRCLAWESVDAPLKAYCWLIVTGILPARKNGPERINNSVTPEFATRLTLMASHEMIMQYLKVTLGAKSAASVLVRNNNLKLNENYIERLLDVEHSFNEASLRPSLRDVPLITIRDFNNPQRVQKFFSNWGSRKTRLRMHTGTLASWPGYLGAAMIEIRLADEYLSAAQEKFRQGSRNVYMSDLKVPPIFNAFDNQHTLSAEVQGKLATYGLQINADTLYRTHVMIIKTTLQLLHSYCHLTRTTGVVMSAIEDDIWYMSLFIHGDKVAAQQR
;
A
#
# COMPACT_ATOMS: atom_id res chain seq x y z
N MET A 1 7.14 9.11 -28.18
CA MET A 1 7.46 8.67 -26.80
C MET A 1 7.31 7.16 -26.75
N THR A 2 8.35 6.43 -26.36
CA THR A 2 8.27 4.96 -26.21
C THR A 2 7.24 4.64 -25.13
N ARG A 3 6.17 3.93 -25.50
CA ARG A 3 5.08 3.55 -24.59
C ARG A 3 5.67 2.67 -23.48
N ILE A 4 5.41 3.02 -22.22
CA ILE A 4 5.77 2.20 -21.05
C ILE A 4 5.15 0.81 -21.24
N THR A 5 5.93 -0.25 -21.02
CA THR A 5 5.44 -1.63 -21.19
C THR A 5 4.47 -2.03 -20.07
N LYS A 6 3.74 -3.13 -20.24
CA LYS A 6 2.81 -3.61 -19.19
C LYS A 6 3.55 -3.98 -17.91
N GLU A 7 4.73 -4.59 -18.03
CA GLU A 7 5.62 -4.95 -16.92
C GLU A 7 6.04 -3.69 -16.15
N GLN A 8 6.47 -2.66 -16.87
CA GLN A 8 6.88 -1.40 -16.27
C GLN A 8 5.71 -0.70 -15.57
N LYS A 9 4.52 -0.70 -16.18
CA LYS A 9 3.31 -0.15 -15.56
C LYS A 9 3.00 -0.87 -14.25
N ALA A 10 2.95 -2.20 -14.26
CA ALA A 10 2.70 -3.02 -13.07
C ALA A 10 3.75 -2.83 -11.98
N ALA A 11 5.03 -2.71 -12.36
CA ALA A 11 6.11 -2.43 -11.42
C ALA A 11 5.97 -1.05 -10.77
N MET A 12 5.54 -0.04 -11.53
CA MET A 12 5.22 1.27 -10.96
C MET A 12 3.97 1.25 -10.09
N ASP A 13 2.96 0.46 -10.44
CA ASP A 13 1.76 0.27 -9.62
C ASP A 13 2.13 -0.33 -8.25
N PHE A 14 3.07 -1.28 -8.22
CA PHE A 14 3.59 -1.87 -6.98
C PHE A 14 4.37 -0.85 -6.13
N VAL A 15 5.28 -0.08 -6.73
CA VAL A 15 6.04 0.97 -6.02
C VAL A 15 5.11 2.06 -5.49
N ASP A 16 4.13 2.50 -6.29
CA ASP A 16 3.13 3.49 -5.88
C ASP A 16 2.32 3.02 -4.68
N GLN A 17 1.88 1.76 -4.69
CA GLN A 17 1.14 1.17 -3.57
C GLN A 17 1.97 1.15 -2.29
N LEU A 18 3.21 0.65 -2.34
CA LEU A 18 4.09 0.66 -1.17
C LEU A 18 4.27 2.09 -0.64
N CYS A 19 4.41 3.07 -1.53
CA CYS A 19 4.57 4.47 -1.16
C CYS A 19 3.30 5.06 -0.55
N PHE A 20 2.13 4.75 -1.09
CA PHE A 20 0.84 5.10 -0.50
C PHE A 20 0.74 4.56 0.92
N ASP A 21 1.08 3.29 1.10
CA ASP A 21 0.90 2.65 2.39
C ASP A 21 1.83 3.20 3.46
N GLN A 22 3.04 3.60 3.08
CA GLN A 22 3.94 4.36 3.93
C GLN A 22 3.42 5.74 4.29
N LEU A 23 2.91 6.49 3.33
CA LEU A 23 2.37 7.82 3.60
C LEU A 23 1.15 7.74 4.52
N VAL A 24 0.27 6.74 4.36
CA VAL A 24 -0.84 6.54 5.30
C VAL A 24 -0.32 6.30 6.72
N VAL A 25 0.63 5.39 6.90
CA VAL A 25 1.14 5.03 8.23
C VAL A 25 1.90 6.18 8.88
N HIS A 26 2.77 6.87 8.14
CA HIS A 26 3.71 7.84 8.70
C HIS A 26 3.27 9.30 8.59
N CYS A 27 2.27 9.60 7.76
CA CYS A 27 1.74 10.95 7.57
C CYS A 27 0.23 11.02 7.86
N GLY A 28 -0.54 10.01 7.50
CA GLY A 28 -2.00 10.01 7.64
C GLY A 28 -2.56 9.52 8.99
N MET A 29 -1.88 8.55 9.62
CA MET A 29 -2.27 7.99 10.91
C MET A 29 -1.89 8.92 12.06
N THR A 30 -2.80 9.02 13.02
CA THR A 30 -2.58 9.67 14.31
C THR A 30 -1.57 8.90 15.16
N ALA A 31 -1.04 9.52 16.22
CA ALA A 31 -0.14 8.84 17.15
C ALA A 31 -0.76 7.57 17.77
N ALA A 32 -2.06 7.60 18.08
CA ALA A 32 -2.78 6.44 18.62
C ALA A 32 -2.88 5.30 17.60
N GLU A 33 -3.18 5.61 16.33
CA GLU A 33 -3.24 4.61 15.25
C GLU A 33 -1.87 4.02 14.93
N ARG A 34 -0.81 4.83 14.94
CA ARG A 34 0.56 4.31 14.81
C ARG A 34 0.93 3.38 15.96
N GLN A 35 0.49 3.71 17.18
CA GLN A 35 0.71 2.86 18.34
C GLN A 35 -0.07 1.54 18.23
N GLN A 36 -1.31 1.58 17.71
CA GLN A 36 -2.08 0.38 17.36
C GLN A 36 -1.36 -0.49 16.33
N THR A 37 -0.88 0.09 15.22
CA THR A 37 -0.10 -0.66 14.21
C THR A 37 1.17 -1.26 14.82
N LYS A 38 1.90 -0.49 15.64
CA LYS A 38 3.10 -0.96 16.35
C LYS A 38 2.80 -2.15 17.25
N GLU A 39 1.69 -2.11 17.97
CA GLU A 39 1.26 -3.18 18.87
C GLU A 39 0.95 -4.45 18.09
N ILE A 40 0.17 -4.38 17.01
CA ILE A 40 -0.09 -5.54 16.13
C ILE A 40 1.23 -6.16 15.67
N VAL A 41 2.14 -5.36 15.12
CA VAL A 41 3.44 -5.83 14.64
C VAL A 41 4.25 -6.46 15.78
N THR A 42 4.23 -5.87 16.98
CA THR A 42 4.97 -6.39 18.14
C THR A 42 4.43 -7.74 18.59
N ARG A 43 3.11 -7.88 18.69
CA ARG A 43 2.46 -9.12 19.16
C ARG A 43 2.61 -10.25 18.15
N VAL A 44 2.41 -9.97 16.86
CA VAL A 44 2.62 -10.96 15.79
C VAL A 44 4.10 -11.36 15.69
N ASN A 45 5.03 -10.41 15.77
CA ASN A 45 6.46 -10.73 15.77
C ASN A 45 6.85 -11.61 16.96
N GLN A 46 6.37 -11.27 18.16
CA GLN A 46 6.63 -12.06 19.36
C GLN A 46 6.21 -13.52 19.16
N MET A 47 4.96 -13.76 18.78
CA MET A 47 4.45 -15.14 18.62
C MET A 47 5.13 -15.88 17.47
N ALA A 48 5.45 -15.20 16.36
CA ALA A 48 6.10 -15.82 15.22
C ALA A 48 7.58 -16.16 15.50
N GLU A 49 8.32 -15.26 16.15
CA GLU A 49 9.76 -15.39 16.40
C GLU A 49 10.08 -16.29 17.60
N GLU A 50 9.12 -16.55 18.48
CA GLU A 50 9.22 -17.59 19.50
C GLU A 50 9.36 -19.00 18.88
N HIS A 51 8.85 -19.20 17.66
CA HIS A 51 8.82 -20.52 16.99
C HIS A 51 9.65 -20.60 15.71
N TYR A 52 9.87 -19.49 15.01
CA TYR A 52 10.48 -19.46 13.68
C TYR A 52 11.50 -18.33 13.54
N THR A 53 12.41 -18.46 12.57
CA THR A 53 13.41 -17.42 12.28
C THR A 53 13.55 -17.19 10.77
N GLY A 54 14.17 -16.05 10.40
CA GLY A 54 14.46 -15.69 9.02
C GLY A 54 13.23 -15.72 8.11
N ALA A 55 13.38 -16.26 6.89
CA ALA A 55 12.31 -16.28 5.89
C ALA A 55 11.03 -17.01 6.35
N ASN A 56 11.14 -18.04 7.20
CA ASN A 56 9.97 -18.76 7.70
C ASN A 56 9.18 -17.90 8.70
N ALA A 57 9.86 -17.13 9.56
CA ALA A 57 9.20 -16.17 10.43
C ALA A 57 8.47 -15.09 9.61
N GLU A 58 9.10 -14.58 8.56
CA GLU A 58 8.47 -13.59 7.67
C GLU A 58 7.24 -14.14 6.94
N ALA A 59 7.24 -15.42 6.56
CA ALA A 59 6.08 -16.10 5.98
C ALA A 59 4.93 -16.26 6.99
N ILE A 60 5.23 -16.66 8.23
CA ILE A 60 4.24 -16.75 9.31
C ILE A 60 3.64 -15.39 9.62
N LYS A 61 4.45 -14.34 9.81
CA LYS A 61 3.98 -12.97 10.07
C LYS A 61 3.07 -12.48 8.95
N HIS A 62 3.49 -12.66 7.69
CA HIS A 62 2.68 -12.29 6.53
C HIS A 62 1.33 -12.98 6.54
N MET A 63 1.32 -14.30 6.74
CA MET A 63 0.10 -15.09 6.75
C MET A 63 -0.81 -14.73 7.93
N ALA A 64 -0.24 -14.41 9.10
CA ALA A 64 -0.99 -13.98 10.28
C ALA A 64 -1.67 -12.64 10.03
N TYR A 65 -0.98 -11.69 9.41
CA TYR A 65 -1.60 -10.42 9.00
C TYR A 65 -2.73 -10.65 7.98
N CYS A 66 -2.58 -11.56 7.02
CA CYS A 66 -3.65 -11.87 6.05
C CYS A 66 -4.90 -12.41 6.75
N PHE A 67 -4.73 -13.32 7.71
CA PHE A 67 -5.84 -13.87 8.47
C PHE A 67 -6.48 -12.83 9.39
N LEU A 68 -5.68 -12.03 10.09
CA LEU A 68 -6.18 -10.92 10.89
C LEU A 68 -6.96 -9.92 10.04
N GLU A 69 -6.50 -9.60 8.83
CA GLU A 69 -7.21 -8.68 7.93
C GLU A 69 -8.61 -9.20 7.55
N VAL A 70 -8.75 -10.52 7.35
CA VAL A 70 -10.05 -11.15 7.10
C VAL A 70 -10.92 -11.15 8.36
N TYR A 71 -10.37 -11.50 9.52
CA TYR A 71 -11.13 -11.56 10.78
C TYR A 71 -11.53 -10.18 11.33
N LEU A 72 -10.74 -9.16 11.05
CA LEU A 72 -10.96 -7.80 11.50
C LEU A 72 -11.78 -6.97 10.50
N ALA A 73 -12.25 -7.57 9.40
CA ALA A 73 -13.19 -6.93 8.49
C ALA A 73 -14.57 -6.81 9.13
N ASN A 74 -15.28 -5.73 8.80
CA ASN A 74 -16.64 -5.53 9.28
C ASN A 74 -17.61 -6.44 8.53
N THR A 75 -18.70 -6.78 9.21
CA THR A 75 -19.80 -7.53 8.63
C THR A 75 -20.50 -6.71 7.56
N ARG A 76 -21.27 -7.40 6.71
CA ARG A 76 -22.05 -6.75 5.68
C ARG A 76 -23.07 -5.75 6.24
N ASP A 77 -23.71 -6.08 7.36
CA ASP A 77 -24.73 -5.22 7.98
C ASP A 77 -24.09 -3.93 8.49
N GLU A 78 -22.95 -4.02 9.18
CA GLU A 78 -22.18 -2.84 9.61
C GLU A 78 -21.75 -1.96 8.42
N LEU A 79 -21.38 -2.57 7.29
CA LEU A 79 -21.03 -1.83 6.08
C LEU A 79 -22.24 -1.10 5.48
N ILE A 80 -23.42 -1.74 5.44
CA ILE A 80 -24.66 -1.14 4.93
C ILE A 80 -25.09 0.04 5.82
N GLU A 81 -25.01 -0.11 7.14
CA GLU A 81 -25.34 0.96 8.09
C GLU A 81 -24.40 2.16 7.95
N ALA A 82 -23.10 1.91 7.77
CA ALA A 82 -22.09 2.96 7.71
C ALA A 82 -21.95 3.62 6.34
N ILE A 83 -22.32 2.93 5.26
CA ILE A 83 -22.22 3.39 3.88
C ILE A 83 -23.64 3.44 3.29
N PRO A 84 -24.36 4.58 3.40
CA PRO A 84 -25.73 4.73 2.92
C PRO A 84 -25.72 4.87 1.39
N VAL A 85 -25.49 3.76 0.71
CA VAL A 85 -25.71 3.60 -0.72
C VAL A 85 -27.01 2.81 -0.86
N ASP A 86 -27.87 3.18 -1.81
CA ASP A 86 -29.01 2.36 -2.25
C ASP A 86 -28.47 1.05 -2.85
N VAL A 87 -28.11 0.12 -1.98
CA VAL A 87 -27.86 -1.27 -2.35
C VAL A 87 -29.24 -1.91 -2.27
N GLU A 88 -29.81 -2.25 -3.43
CA GLU A 88 -31.03 -3.07 -3.45
C GLU A 88 -30.82 -4.26 -2.52
N ALA A 89 -31.70 -4.37 -1.52
CA ALA A 89 -31.65 -5.47 -0.57
C ALA A 89 -31.66 -6.77 -1.38
N ILE A 90 -30.71 -7.65 -1.08
CA ILE A 90 -30.71 -8.96 -1.73
C ILE A 90 -31.94 -9.69 -1.20
N ASP A 91 -32.87 -10.01 -2.11
CA ASP A 91 -34.08 -10.78 -1.82
C ASP A 91 -33.73 -12.27 -1.60
N LEU A 92 -32.94 -12.54 -0.54
CA LEU A 92 -32.56 -13.86 -0.09
C LEU A 92 -32.74 -13.96 1.43
N PRO A 93 -33.03 -15.16 1.98
CA PRO A 93 -33.09 -15.37 3.42
C PRO A 93 -31.76 -15.01 4.12
N GLU A 94 -31.85 -14.45 5.33
CA GLU A 94 -30.67 -14.09 6.15
C GLU A 94 -29.69 -15.26 6.34
N GLU A 95 -30.20 -16.48 6.54
CA GLU A 95 -29.37 -17.69 6.65
C GLU A 95 -28.55 -17.96 5.38
N THR A 96 -29.12 -17.71 4.20
CA THR A 96 -28.41 -17.87 2.92
C THR A 96 -27.31 -16.82 2.75
N ILE A 97 -27.55 -15.60 3.23
CA ILE A 97 -26.55 -14.52 3.21
C ILE A 97 -25.40 -14.87 4.17
N ALA A 98 -25.71 -15.29 5.40
CA ALA A 98 -24.71 -15.70 6.38
C ALA A 98 -23.89 -16.91 5.91
N ASP A 99 -24.52 -17.88 5.23
CA ASP A 99 -23.84 -19.01 4.61
C ASP A 99 -22.85 -18.59 3.52
N TYR A 100 -23.25 -17.63 2.68
CA TYR A 100 -22.38 -17.07 1.65
C TYR A 100 -21.19 -16.33 2.27
N ASP A 101 -21.41 -15.50 3.29
CA ASP A 101 -20.33 -14.75 3.96
C ASP A 101 -19.34 -15.71 4.64
N ARG A 102 -19.84 -16.75 5.31
CA ARG A 102 -19.01 -17.80 5.90
C ARG A 102 -18.23 -18.58 4.84
N TYR A 103 -18.87 -18.94 3.72
CA TYR A 103 -18.20 -19.59 2.60
C TYR A 103 -17.08 -18.71 2.03
N SER A 104 -17.35 -17.43 1.81
CA SER A 104 -16.38 -16.46 1.28
C SER A 104 -15.17 -16.34 2.19
N THR A 105 -15.39 -16.16 3.50
CA THR A 105 -14.33 -16.09 4.51
C THR A 105 -13.51 -17.38 4.53
N ASN A 106 -14.14 -18.55 4.66
CA ASN A 106 -13.43 -19.83 4.71
C ASN A 106 -12.64 -20.09 3.43
N TYR A 107 -13.19 -19.74 2.27
CA TYR A 107 -12.52 -19.88 0.98
C TYR A 107 -11.28 -18.99 0.90
N GLN A 108 -11.38 -17.72 1.30
CA GLN A 108 -10.25 -16.79 1.33
C GLN A 108 -9.12 -17.31 2.22
N LEU A 109 -9.43 -17.70 3.47
CA LEU A 109 -8.44 -18.20 4.43
C LEU A 109 -7.74 -19.45 3.90
N ALA A 110 -8.51 -20.45 3.46
CA ALA A 110 -7.98 -21.72 2.96
C ALA A 110 -7.15 -21.52 1.68
N PHE A 111 -7.62 -20.67 0.76
CA PHE A 111 -6.91 -20.41 -0.49
C PHE A 111 -5.59 -19.69 -0.26
N MET A 112 -5.58 -18.63 0.55
CA MET A 112 -4.35 -17.91 0.89
C MET A 112 -3.33 -18.85 1.53
N LEU A 113 -3.77 -19.72 2.47
CA LEU A 113 -2.90 -20.69 3.13
C LEU A 113 -2.22 -21.59 2.10
N VAL A 114 -3.01 -22.29 1.28
CA VAL A 114 -2.48 -23.22 0.27
C VAL A 114 -1.54 -22.53 -0.72
N VAL A 115 -1.88 -21.33 -1.16
CA VAL A 115 -1.08 -20.61 -2.16
C VAL A 115 0.24 -20.12 -1.57
N ILE A 116 0.24 -19.59 -0.34
CA ILE A 116 1.45 -19.13 0.34
C ILE A 116 2.35 -20.30 0.72
N GLU A 117 1.80 -21.41 1.21
CA GLU A 117 2.57 -22.64 1.47
C GLU A 117 3.24 -23.15 0.19
N LYS A 118 2.52 -23.14 -0.93
CA LYS A 118 3.09 -23.53 -2.23
C LYS A 118 4.17 -22.56 -2.72
N ALA A 119 4.01 -21.26 -2.49
CA ALA A 119 4.99 -20.25 -2.87
C ALA A 119 6.26 -20.34 -2.04
N THR A 120 6.13 -20.53 -0.73
CA THR A 120 7.23 -20.54 0.22
C THR A 120 7.89 -21.92 0.36
N GLY A 121 7.13 -22.99 0.09
CA GLY A 121 7.53 -24.37 0.37
C GLY A 121 7.55 -24.68 1.87
N PHE A 122 6.78 -23.94 2.66
CA PHE A 122 6.80 -23.98 4.12
C PHE A 122 5.36 -23.98 4.67
N ASP A 123 5.11 -24.78 5.72
CA ASP A 123 3.81 -24.91 6.39
C ASP A 123 3.54 -23.66 7.24
N THR A 124 2.54 -22.87 6.85
CA THR A 124 2.20 -21.60 7.52
C THR A 124 0.99 -21.71 8.42
N ARG A 125 0.50 -22.92 8.75
CA ARG A 125 -0.71 -23.11 9.56
C ARG A 125 -0.64 -22.49 10.95
N TYR A 126 0.55 -22.38 11.55
CA TYR A 126 0.71 -21.70 12.84
C TYR A 126 0.27 -20.22 12.81
N ALA A 127 0.28 -19.58 11.63
CA ALA A 127 -0.25 -18.24 11.49
C ALA A 127 -1.74 -18.12 11.84
N LEU A 128 -2.52 -19.21 11.68
CA LEU A 128 -3.92 -19.25 12.08
C LEU A 128 -4.06 -19.16 13.60
N GLU A 129 -3.20 -19.85 14.35
CA GLU A 129 -3.19 -19.78 15.82
C GLU A 129 -2.87 -18.36 16.31
N ILE A 130 -1.91 -17.70 15.67
CA ILE A 130 -1.59 -16.28 15.95
C ILE A 130 -2.82 -15.41 15.71
N ALA A 131 -3.46 -15.54 14.55
CA ALA A 131 -4.59 -14.70 14.18
C ALA A 131 -5.83 -14.93 15.09
N GLU A 132 -6.16 -16.18 15.40
CA GLU A 132 -7.25 -16.54 16.30
C GLU A 132 -7.02 -16.02 17.72
N THR A 133 -5.77 -16.05 18.20
CA THR A 133 -5.40 -15.54 19.53
C THR A 133 -5.53 -14.02 19.61
N LEU A 134 -5.16 -13.31 18.54
CA LEU A 134 -5.03 -11.85 18.56
C LEU A 134 -6.24 -11.09 18.00
N LYS A 135 -7.18 -11.74 17.32
CA LYS A 135 -8.31 -11.05 16.67
C LYS A 135 -9.15 -10.20 17.64
N GLU A 136 -9.44 -10.73 18.83
CA GLU A 136 -10.25 -10.02 19.83
C GLU A 136 -9.48 -8.84 20.45
N GLU A 137 -8.14 -8.95 20.57
CA GLU A 137 -7.27 -7.89 21.06
C GLU A 137 -7.35 -6.65 20.16
N PHE A 138 -7.51 -6.86 18.84
CA PHE A 138 -7.44 -5.80 17.83
C PHE A 138 -8.80 -5.39 17.24
N ALA A 139 -9.90 -6.05 17.64
CA ALA A 139 -11.25 -5.77 17.11
C ALA A 139 -11.65 -4.29 17.25
N GLY A 140 -11.27 -3.65 18.37
CA GLY A 140 -11.57 -2.24 18.65
C GLY A 140 -10.64 -1.22 17.98
N TYR A 141 -9.70 -1.65 17.13
CA TYR A 141 -8.73 -0.73 16.54
C TYR A 141 -9.35 0.10 15.42
N SER A 142 -8.72 1.25 15.10
CA SER A 142 -9.20 2.15 14.06
C SER A 142 -9.37 1.39 12.74
N ALA A 143 -10.45 1.70 12.01
CA ALA A 143 -10.67 1.15 10.67
C ALA A 143 -9.49 1.44 9.73
N LEU A 144 -8.79 2.56 9.92
CA LEU A 144 -7.60 2.90 9.13
C LEU A 144 -6.41 1.96 9.39
N VAL A 145 -6.34 1.36 10.59
CA VAL A 145 -5.32 0.36 10.96
C VAL A 145 -5.71 -1.03 10.49
N ARG A 146 -6.98 -1.41 10.71
CA ARG A 146 -7.53 -2.73 10.34
C ARG A 146 -7.59 -2.92 8.81
N ARG A 147 -7.85 -1.86 8.03
CA ARG A 147 -7.88 -1.90 6.56
C ARG A 147 -6.48 -2.00 5.96
N ASP A 148 -6.30 -2.89 4.98
CA ASP A 148 -5.02 -3.11 4.30
C ASP A 148 -3.91 -3.49 5.30
N LEU A 149 -4.26 -4.20 6.38
CA LEU A 149 -3.40 -4.48 7.53
C LEU A 149 -2.05 -5.06 7.11
N VAL A 150 -2.03 -6.02 6.17
CA VAL A 150 -0.79 -6.64 5.68
C VAL A 150 0.18 -5.57 5.13
N LYS A 151 -0.36 -4.56 4.45
CA LYS A 151 0.40 -3.45 3.83
C LYS A 151 0.81 -2.42 4.88
N ARG A 152 -0.08 -2.09 5.82
CA ARG A 152 0.22 -1.17 6.93
C ARG A 152 1.35 -1.72 7.81
N CYS A 153 1.32 -3.01 8.13
CA CYS A 153 2.38 -3.67 8.89
C CYS A 153 3.71 -3.64 8.13
N LEU A 154 3.73 -3.92 6.82
CA LEU A 154 4.96 -3.80 6.02
C LEU A 154 5.51 -2.37 6.02
N ALA A 155 4.64 -1.38 5.86
CA ALA A 155 5.03 0.04 5.88
C ALA A 155 5.58 0.51 7.23
N TRP A 156 5.11 -0.08 8.32
CA TRP A 156 5.65 0.12 9.67
C TRP A 156 7.01 -0.58 9.86
N GLU A 157 7.11 -1.85 9.48
CA GLU A 157 8.33 -2.67 9.60
C GLU A 157 9.47 -2.17 8.71
N SER A 158 9.15 -1.53 7.58
CA SER A 158 10.15 -1.10 6.60
C SER A 158 9.83 0.26 5.96
N VAL A 159 10.32 1.32 6.59
CA VAL A 159 10.16 2.73 6.15
C VAL A 159 10.82 3.01 4.79
N ASP A 160 11.69 2.14 4.28
CA ASP A 160 12.33 2.30 2.97
C ASP A 160 11.81 1.32 1.90
N ALA A 161 10.69 0.63 2.13
CA ALA A 161 10.19 -0.40 1.23
C ALA A 161 9.99 0.04 -0.24
N PRO A 162 9.36 1.19 -0.56
CA PRO A 162 9.18 1.64 -1.94
C PRO A 162 10.51 1.95 -2.62
N LEU A 163 11.45 2.55 -1.88
CA LEU A 163 12.78 2.87 -2.40
C LEU A 163 13.55 1.60 -2.73
N LYS A 164 13.58 0.65 -1.78
CA LYS A 164 14.22 -0.66 -1.99
C LYS A 164 13.57 -1.43 -3.14
N ALA A 165 12.23 -1.40 -3.25
CA ALA A 165 11.50 -2.02 -4.35
C ALA A 165 11.84 -1.36 -5.70
N TYR A 166 11.89 -0.03 -5.76
CA TYR A 166 12.27 0.71 -6.95
C TYR A 166 13.70 0.36 -7.41
N CYS A 167 14.66 0.33 -6.47
CA CYS A 167 16.03 -0.09 -6.75
C CYS A 167 16.11 -1.56 -7.21
N TRP A 168 15.38 -2.46 -6.55
CA TRP A 168 15.28 -3.87 -6.97
C TRP A 168 14.79 -4.00 -8.41
N LEU A 169 13.72 -3.28 -8.76
CA LEU A 169 13.13 -3.32 -10.10
C LEU A 169 14.02 -2.72 -11.20
N ILE A 170 14.93 -1.79 -10.84
CA ILE A 170 16.00 -1.32 -11.73
C ILE A 170 17.03 -2.43 -11.94
N VAL A 171 17.52 -3.03 -10.85
CA VAL A 171 18.56 -4.07 -10.90
C VAL A 171 18.09 -5.30 -11.66
N THR A 172 16.83 -5.69 -11.52
CA THR A 172 16.23 -6.81 -12.27
C THR A 172 15.84 -6.44 -13.70
N GLY A 173 16.14 -5.22 -14.17
CA GLY A 173 15.95 -4.80 -15.55
C GLY A 173 14.51 -4.51 -15.97
N ILE A 174 13.56 -4.45 -15.04
CA ILE A 174 12.17 -4.08 -15.35
C ILE A 174 12.07 -2.58 -15.63
N LEU A 175 12.67 -1.76 -14.76
CA LEU A 175 12.65 -0.32 -14.88
C LEU A 175 13.92 0.18 -15.57
N PRO A 176 13.82 0.69 -16.81
CA PRO A 176 14.98 1.21 -17.53
C PRO A 176 15.38 2.57 -16.94
N ALA A 177 16.40 2.60 -16.08
CA ALA A 177 16.93 3.81 -15.49
C ALA A 177 18.24 4.23 -16.19
N ARG A 178 18.19 5.29 -17.02
CA ARG A 178 19.39 5.79 -17.74
C ARG A 178 20.38 6.54 -16.84
N LYS A 179 19.88 7.33 -15.89
CA LYS A 179 20.72 8.14 -14.96
C LYS A 179 21.18 7.35 -13.74
N ASN A 180 20.35 6.41 -13.30
CA ASN A 180 20.56 5.58 -12.12
C ASN A 180 20.58 4.10 -12.56
N GLY A 181 21.51 3.76 -13.45
CA GLY A 181 21.61 2.41 -14.01
C GLY A 181 21.93 1.34 -12.96
N PRO A 182 21.67 0.05 -13.25
CA PRO A 182 21.87 -1.06 -12.32
C PRO A 182 23.24 -1.06 -11.63
N GLU A 183 24.30 -0.76 -12.39
CA GLU A 183 25.68 -0.68 -11.93
C GLU A 183 25.95 0.38 -10.85
N ARG A 184 25.08 1.38 -10.70
CA ARG A 184 25.18 2.39 -9.64
C ARG A 184 24.39 1.99 -8.41
N ILE A 185 23.38 1.13 -8.56
CA ILE A 185 22.47 0.79 -7.48
C ILE A 185 23.21 -0.08 -6.46
N ASN A 186 23.40 0.48 -5.28
CA ASN A 186 23.96 -0.23 -4.13
C ASN A 186 22.84 -0.51 -3.13
N ASN A 187 22.13 -1.62 -3.33
CA ASN A 187 20.99 -1.99 -2.51
C ASN A 187 21.24 -3.35 -1.87
N SER A 188 21.86 -3.36 -0.69
CA SER A 188 21.94 -4.58 0.12
C SER A 188 20.54 -4.92 0.63
N VAL A 189 19.90 -5.86 -0.06
CA VAL A 189 18.61 -6.40 0.37
C VAL A 189 18.87 -7.62 1.24
N THR A 190 18.45 -7.53 2.51
CA THR A 190 18.43 -8.65 3.44
C THR A 190 17.44 -9.73 2.95
N PRO A 191 17.72 -11.03 3.15
CA PRO A 191 16.78 -12.11 2.82
C PRO A 191 15.38 -11.93 3.40
N GLU A 192 15.27 -11.40 4.61
CA GLU A 192 14.00 -11.16 5.31
C GLU A 192 13.15 -10.14 4.54
N PHE A 193 13.74 -9.00 4.18
CA PHE A 193 13.08 -8.00 3.34
C PHE A 193 12.72 -8.55 1.95
N ALA A 194 13.60 -9.34 1.31
CA ALA A 194 13.29 -9.97 0.02
C ALA A 194 12.08 -10.91 0.13
N THR A 195 12.00 -11.70 1.20
CA THR A 195 10.83 -12.54 1.50
C THR A 195 9.59 -11.68 1.67
N ARG A 196 9.62 -10.64 2.52
CA ARG A 196 8.46 -9.75 2.73
C ARG A 196 8.01 -9.05 1.45
N LEU A 197 8.95 -8.58 0.62
CA LEU A 197 8.62 -7.89 -0.62
C LEU A 197 7.98 -8.84 -1.66
N THR A 198 8.51 -10.05 -1.79
CA THR A 198 7.96 -11.06 -2.74
C THR A 198 6.62 -11.61 -2.29
N LEU A 199 6.41 -11.80 -0.98
CA LEU A 199 5.10 -12.11 -0.40
C LEU A 199 4.10 -10.98 -0.64
N MET A 200 4.49 -9.72 -0.42
CA MET A 200 3.62 -8.57 -0.68
C MET A 200 3.23 -8.45 -2.16
N ALA A 201 4.17 -8.68 -3.08
CA ALA A 201 3.87 -8.70 -4.50
C ALA A 201 2.91 -9.84 -4.86
N SER A 202 3.13 -11.03 -4.31
CA SER A 202 2.25 -12.19 -4.53
C SER A 202 0.85 -11.98 -3.92
N HIS A 203 0.77 -11.37 -2.74
CA HIS A 203 -0.48 -11.03 -2.05
C HIS A 203 -1.43 -10.24 -2.94
N GLU A 204 -0.94 -9.24 -3.66
CA GLU A 204 -1.76 -8.44 -4.58
C GLU A 204 -2.40 -9.26 -5.70
N MET A 205 -1.71 -10.29 -6.18
CA MET A 205 -2.20 -11.20 -7.21
C MET A 205 -3.15 -12.25 -6.65
N ILE A 206 -2.93 -12.68 -5.40
CA ILE A 206 -3.85 -13.56 -4.66
C ILE A 206 -5.17 -12.83 -4.44
N MET A 207 -5.15 -11.58 -3.95
CA MET A 207 -6.36 -10.77 -3.75
C MET A 207 -7.10 -10.54 -5.07
N GLN A 208 -6.37 -10.23 -6.15
CA GLN A 208 -6.96 -10.08 -7.47
C GLN A 208 -7.66 -11.36 -7.94
N TYR A 209 -7.06 -12.53 -7.73
CA TYR A 209 -7.65 -13.81 -8.09
C TYR A 209 -8.91 -14.13 -7.26
N LEU A 210 -8.83 -13.93 -5.94
CA LEU A 210 -9.96 -14.16 -5.03
C LEU A 210 -11.15 -13.28 -5.41
N LYS A 211 -10.90 -12.00 -5.66
CA LYS A 211 -11.90 -11.04 -6.13
C LYS A 211 -12.60 -11.51 -7.41
N VAL A 212 -11.83 -11.93 -8.40
CA VAL A 212 -12.36 -12.46 -9.67
C VAL A 212 -13.17 -13.74 -9.45
N THR A 213 -12.68 -14.65 -8.62
CA THR A 213 -13.27 -15.97 -8.40
C THR A 213 -14.56 -15.91 -7.59
N LEU A 214 -14.63 -15.03 -6.60
CA LEU A 214 -15.81 -14.82 -5.76
C LEU A 214 -16.84 -13.89 -6.41
N GLY A 215 -16.60 -13.43 -7.64
CA GLY A 215 -17.57 -12.67 -8.43
C GLY A 215 -17.75 -11.22 -8.00
N ALA A 216 -16.79 -10.66 -7.27
CA ALA A 216 -16.82 -9.26 -6.87
C ALA A 216 -16.74 -8.32 -8.08
N LYS A 217 -17.42 -7.18 -8.01
CA LYS A 217 -17.40 -6.18 -9.08
C LYS A 217 -16.18 -5.29 -8.97
N SER A 218 -15.71 -4.75 -10.09
CA SER A 218 -14.71 -3.70 -10.08
C SER A 218 -15.35 -2.38 -9.62
N ALA A 219 -14.79 -1.71 -8.61
CA ALA A 219 -15.26 -0.40 -8.17
C ALA A 219 -15.13 0.65 -9.28
N ALA A 220 -14.22 0.46 -10.25
CA ALA A 220 -14.15 1.31 -11.45
C ALA A 220 -15.48 1.33 -12.21
N SER A 221 -16.11 0.16 -12.39
CA SER A 221 -17.38 0.04 -13.10
C SER A 221 -18.53 0.76 -12.38
N VAL A 222 -18.51 0.77 -11.04
CA VAL A 222 -19.50 1.46 -10.21
C VAL A 222 -19.34 2.97 -10.36
N LEU A 223 -18.11 3.46 -10.32
CA LEU A 223 -17.79 4.90 -10.41
C LEU A 223 -18.11 5.48 -11.79
N VAL A 224 -17.78 4.76 -12.87
CA VAL A 224 -18.09 5.18 -14.26
C VAL A 224 -19.60 5.29 -14.49
N ARG A 225 -20.40 4.42 -13.88
CA ARG A 225 -21.87 4.39 -14.05
C ARG A 225 -22.60 5.37 -13.12
N ASN A 226 -21.90 6.04 -12.21
CA ASN A 226 -22.51 6.94 -11.26
C ASN A 226 -22.74 8.32 -11.90
N ASN A 227 -23.97 8.56 -12.36
CA ASN A 227 -24.40 9.81 -13.00
C ASN A 227 -24.28 11.05 -12.10
N ASN A 228 -24.16 10.88 -10.78
CA ASN A 228 -23.98 12.00 -9.83
C ASN A 228 -22.52 12.48 -9.80
N LEU A 229 -21.56 11.68 -10.26
CA LEU A 229 -20.16 12.05 -10.33
C LEU A 229 -19.88 12.75 -11.67
N LYS A 230 -19.55 14.04 -11.61
CA LYS A 230 -19.01 14.76 -12.78
C LYS A 230 -17.55 14.34 -12.99
N LEU A 231 -17.26 13.31 -13.77
CA LEU A 231 -15.90 12.86 -14.07
C LEU A 231 -15.32 13.60 -15.28
N ASN A 232 -14.00 13.78 -15.34
CA ASN A 232 -13.35 14.29 -16.57
C ASN A 232 -13.04 13.12 -17.52
N GLU A 233 -12.98 13.38 -18.83
CA GLU A 233 -12.79 12.32 -19.84
C GLU A 233 -11.49 11.52 -19.64
N ASN A 234 -10.38 12.19 -19.35
CA ASN A 234 -9.10 11.52 -19.10
C ASN A 234 -9.18 10.52 -17.92
N TYR A 235 -9.98 10.82 -16.89
CA TYR A 235 -10.20 9.90 -15.77
C TYR A 235 -11.17 8.78 -16.13
N ILE A 236 -12.21 9.06 -16.92
CA ILE A 236 -13.10 8.01 -17.43
C ILE A 236 -12.27 6.99 -18.21
N GLU A 237 -11.37 7.43 -19.10
CA GLU A 237 -10.44 6.55 -19.81
C GLU A 237 -9.58 5.70 -18.85
N ARG A 238 -9.04 6.30 -17.79
CA ARG A 238 -8.25 5.56 -16.78
C ARG A 238 -9.08 4.54 -16.00
N LEU A 239 -10.35 4.84 -15.70
CA LEU A 239 -11.25 3.90 -15.03
C LEU A 239 -11.64 2.76 -15.96
N LEU A 240 -11.92 3.05 -17.22
CA LEU A 240 -12.18 2.05 -18.25
C LEU A 240 -10.97 1.14 -18.47
N ASP A 241 -9.74 1.66 -18.39
CA ASP A 241 -8.52 0.84 -18.42
C ASP A 241 -8.44 -0.16 -17.25
N VAL A 242 -8.85 0.26 -16.04
CA VAL A 242 -8.91 -0.60 -14.85
C VAL A 242 -10.00 -1.67 -15.03
N GLU A 243 -11.20 -1.27 -15.45
CA GLU A 243 -12.32 -2.17 -15.72
C GLU A 243 -11.99 -3.17 -16.83
N HIS A 244 -11.35 -2.73 -17.91
CA HIS A 244 -10.92 -3.58 -19.01
C HIS A 244 -9.92 -4.64 -18.53
N SER A 245 -8.91 -4.25 -17.75
CA SER A 245 -7.92 -5.18 -17.18
C SER A 245 -8.59 -6.24 -16.29
N PHE A 246 -9.55 -5.82 -15.47
CA PHE A 246 -10.32 -6.71 -14.60
C PHE A 246 -11.16 -7.71 -15.39
N ASN A 247 -11.96 -7.23 -16.36
CA ASN A 247 -12.82 -8.07 -17.18
C ASN A 247 -12.02 -9.07 -18.02
N GLU A 248 -10.87 -8.65 -18.56
CA GLU A 248 -9.96 -9.53 -19.29
C GLU A 248 -9.44 -10.66 -18.40
N ALA A 249 -9.04 -10.36 -17.15
CA ALA A 249 -8.61 -11.37 -16.20
C ALA A 249 -9.73 -12.36 -15.83
N SER A 250 -10.96 -11.88 -15.66
CA SER A 250 -12.12 -12.70 -15.31
C SER A 250 -12.56 -13.64 -16.44
N LEU A 251 -12.58 -13.13 -17.67
CA LEU A 251 -13.15 -13.84 -18.82
C LEU A 251 -12.14 -14.80 -19.47
N ARG A 252 -10.83 -14.53 -19.41
CA ARG A 252 -9.83 -15.33 -20.11
C ARG A 252 -9.32 -16.49 -19.26
N PRO A 253 -9.54 -17.76 -19.66
CA PRO A 253 -9.06 -18.91 -18.88
C PRO A 253 -7.54 -18.93 -18.68
N SER A 254 -6.77 -18.40 -19.63
CA SER A 254 -5.31 -18.31 -19.55
C SER A 254 -4.79 -17.34 -18.49
N LEU A 255 -5.66 -16.53 -17.89
CA LEU A 255 -5.33 -15.58 -16.82
C LEU A 255 -5.87 -16.00 -15.45
N ARG A 256 -6.51 -17.17 -15.37
CA ARG A 256 -7.13 -17.70 -14.13
C ARG A 256 -6.14 -18.33 -13.15
N ASP A 257 -4.85 -18.42 -13.46
CA ASP A 257 -3.83 -18.80 -12.47
C ASP A 257 -3.43 -17.59 -11.62
N VAL A 258 -2.82 -17.85 -10.46
CA VAL A 258 -2.24 -16.83 -9.59
C VAL A 258 -0.74 -16.68 -9.92
N PRO A 259 -0.31 -15.54 -10.47
CA PRO A 259 1.11 -15.24 -10.59
C PRO A 259 1.73 -15.11 -9.19
N LEU A 260 2.81 -15.85 -8.95
CA LEU A 260 3.55 -15.83 -7.69
C LEU A 260 5.02 -15.50 -7.97
N ILE A 261 5.64 -14.83 -7.01
CA ILE A 261 7.07 -14.58 -6.97
C ILE A 261 7.60 -14.95 -5.59
N THR A 262 8.77 -15.58 -5.55
CA THR A 262 9.37 -16.08 -4.31
C THR A 262 10.74 -15.44 -4.10
N ILE A 263 11.30 -15.59 -2.90
CA ILE A 263 12.68 -15.16 -2.63
C ILE A 263 13.71 -15.80 -3.58
N ARG A 264 13.45 -17.02 -4.08
CA ARG A 264 14.34 -17.71 -5.04
C ARG A 264 14.35 -17.02 -6.40
N ASP A 265 13.26 -16.36 -6.75
CA ASP A 265 13.11 -15.60 -7.99
C ASP A 265 13.64 -14.16 -7.86
N PHE A 266 13.89 -13.68 -6.64
CA PHE A 266 14.17 -12.27 -6.34
C PHE A 266 15.29 -11.67 -7.20
N ASN A 267 16.37 -12.41 -7.40
CA ASN A 267 17.53 -11.99 -8.20
C ASN A 267 17.53 -12.56 -9.63
N ASN A 268 16.41 -13.12 -10.11
CA ASN A 268 16.28 -13.68 -11.45
C ASN A 268 15.48 -12.73 -12.36
N PRO A 269 16.14 -11.92 -13.22
CA PRO A 269 15.48 -10.94 -14.08
C PRO A 269 14.35 -11.52 -14.92
N GLN A 270 14.52 -12.73 -15.47
CA GLN A 270 13.53 -13.37 -16.34
C GLN A 270 12.26 -13.74 -15.57
N ARG A 271 12.42 -14.27 -14.35
CA ARG A 271 11.29 -14.64 -13.47
C ARG A 271 10.55 -13.40 -12.99
N VAL A 272 11.30 -12.37 -12.56
CA VAL A 272 10.76 -11.08 -12.10
C VAL A 272 10.00 -10.40 -13.25
N GLN A 273 10.57 -10.33 -14.46
CA GLN A 273 9.91 -9.76 -15.63
C GLN A 273 8.63 -10.53 -16.00
N LYS A 274 8.67 -11.86 -15.97
CA LYS A 274 7.48 -12.70 -16.22
C LYS A 274 6.38 -12.44 -15.19
N PHE A 275 6.72 -12.30 -13.92
CA PHE A 275 5.77 -11.98 -12.85
C PHE A 275 5.07 -10.65 -13.10
N PHE A 276 5.81 -9.57 -13.37
CA PHE A 276 5.19 -8.25 -13.63
C PHE A 276 4.47 -8.17 -14.98
N SER A 277 4.84 -8.98 -15.97
CA SER A 277 4.07 -9.12 -17.23
C SER A 277 2.71 -9.75 -16.97
N ASN A 278 2.71 -10.79 -16.15
CA ASN A 278 1.49 -11.46 -15.70
C ASN A 278 0.61 -10.53 -14.85
N TRP A 279 1.20 -9.75 -13.94
CA TRP A 279 0.50 -8.73 -13.19
C TRP A 279 -0.15 -7.70 -14.11
N GLY A 280 0.62 -7.07 -14.99
CA GLY A 280 0.13 -6.01 -15.90
C GLY A 280 -0.89 -6.49 -16.92
N SER A 281 -1.08 -7.80 -17.05
CA SER A 281 -2.15 -8.40 -17.86
C SER A 281 -3.42 -8.69 -17.08
N ARG A 282 -3.38 -8.64 -15.74
CA ARG A 282 -4.50 -8.97 -14.84
C ARG A 282 -5.02 -7.78 -14.04
N LYS A 283 -4.15 -6.84 -13.70
CA LYS A 283 -4.45 -5.74 -12.79
C LYS A 283 -3.80 -4.44 -13.26
N THR A 284 -4.56 -3.35 -13.15
CA THR A 284 -4.09 -1.98 -13.31
C THR A 284 -4.50 -1.19 -12.07
N ARG A 285 -3.60 -0.35 -11.54
CA ARG A 285 -3.89 0.55 -10.41
C ARG A 285 -4.05 2.01 -10.87
N LEU A 286 -4.97 2.74 -10.24
CA LEU A 286 -4.94 4.20 -10.27
C LEU A 286 -3.84 4.70 -9.36
N ARG A 287 -2.68 5.05 -9.93
CA ARG A 287 -1.53 5.55 -9.17
C ARG A 287 -1.74 6.96 -8.63
N MET A 288 -1.20 7.23 -7.44
CA MET A 288 -1.06 8.58 -6.91
C MET A 288 -0.07 9.39 -7.76
N HIS A 289 1.05 8.77 -8.15
CA HIS A 289 2.04 9.39 -9.01
C HIS A 289 1.95 8.87 -10.45
N THR A 290 1.56 9.75 -11.37
CA THR A 290 1.41 9.45 -12.80
C THR A 290 2.59 9.92 -13.63
N GLY A 291 3.63 10.48 -13.00
CA GLY A 291 4.81 11.01 -13.67
C GLY A 291 5.63 9.95 -14.41
N THR A 292 6.55 10.43 -15.25
CA THR A 292 7.46 9.58 -16.03
C THR A 292 8.42 8.79 -15.13
N LEU A 293 8.99 7.70 -15.62
CA LEU A 293 10.00 6.90 -14.90
C LEU A 293 11.13 7.74 -14.28
N ALA A 294 11.56 8.81 -14.97
CA ALA A 294 12.62 9.70 -14.50
C ALA A 294 12.23 10.57 -13.29
N SER A 295 10.93 10.75 -13.03
CA SER A 295 10.43 11.55 -11.90
C SER A 295 10.31 10.78 -10.59
N TRP A 296 10.38 9.44 -10.64
CA TRP A 296 10.17 8.58 -9.46
C TRP A 296 11.18 8.76 -8.34
N PRO A 297 12.50 8.92 -8.58
CA PRO A 297 13.44 9.21 -7.51
C PRO A 297 13.09 10.50 -6.75
N GLY A 298 12.60 11.52 -7.48
CA GLY A 298 12.14 12.78 -6.88
C GLY A 298 10.88 12.60 -6.06
N TYR A 299 9.91 11.83 -6.58
CA TYR A 299 8.67 11.57 -5.87
C TYR A 299 8.89 10.76 -4.57
N LEU A 300 9.67 9.68 -4.65
CA LEU A 300 10.02 8.86 -3.48
C LEU A 300 10.82 9.66 -2.46
N GLY A 301 11.81 10.44 -2.91
CA GLY A 301 12.57 11.33 -2.02
C GLY A 301 11.70 12.39 -1.35
N ALA A 302 10.75 12.97 -2.08
CA ALA A 302 9.82 13.93 -1.51
C ALA A 302 8.86 13.29 -0.49
N ALA A 303 8.42 12.05 -0.71
CA ALA A 303 7.68 11.29 0.30
C ALA A 303 8.53 11.02 1.55
N MET A 304 9.82 10.68 1.39
CA MET A 304 10.75 10.49 2.52
C MET A 304 10.96 11.79 3.32
N ILE A 305 11.03 12.95 2.64
CA ILE A 305 11.09 14.26 3.32
C ILE A 305 9.86 14.46 4.20
N GLU A 306 8.67 14.16 3.70
CA GLU A 306 7.42 14.33 4.46
C GLU A 306 7.35 13.41 5.68
N ILE A 307 7.72 12.14 5.51
CA ILE A 307 7.81 11.17 6.61
C ILE A 307 8.77 11.69 7.69
N ARG A 308 9.96 12.13 7.28
CA ARG A 308 10.95 12.66 8.22
C ARG A 308 10.47 13.93 8.91
N LEU A 309 9.78 14.82 8.19
CA LEU A 309 9.20 16.04 8.73
C LEU A 309 8.13 15.73 9.78
N ALA A 310 7.27 14.74 9.53
CA ALA A 310 6.26 14.30 10.50
C ALA A 310 6.91 13.77 11.79
N ASP A 311 8.00 13.01 11.68
CA ASP A 311 8.75 12.48 12.83
C ASP A 311 9.45 13.60 13.63
N GLU A 312 9.99 14.61 12.95
CA GLU A 312 10.60 15.79 13.60
C GLU A 312 9.55 16.59 14.37
N TYR A 313 8.37 16.80 13.79
CA TYR A 313 7.26 17.46 14.50
C TYR A 313 6.79 16.64 15.71
N LEU A 314 6.67 15.32 15.57
CA LEU A 314 6.28 14.45 16.69
C LEU A 314 7.33 14.51 17.82
N SER A 315 8.61 14.43 17.47
CA SER A 315 9.72 14.48 18.44
C SER A 315 9.77 15.82 19.17
N ALA A 316 9.63 16.93 18.43
CA ALA A 316 9.58 18.26 19.00
C ALA A 316 8.35 18.46 19.92
N ALA A 317 7.20 17.91 19.55
CA ALA A 317 6.00 17.97 20.38
C ALA A 317 6.16 17.17 21.68
N GLN A 318 6.68 15.94 21.59
CA GLN A 318 6.96 15.11 22.77
C GLN A 318 7.91 15.82 23.75
N GLU A 319 8.94 16.50 23.23
CA GLU A 319 9.87 17.25 24.08
C GLU A 319 9.19 18.41 24.80
N LYS A 320 8.29 19.15 24.13
CA LYS A 320 7.49 20.19 24.78
C LYS A 320 6.59 19.62 25.88
N PHE A 321 5.96 18.46 25.67
CA PHE A 321 5.15 17.80 26.68
C PHE A 321 5.99 17.37 27.90
N ARG A 322 7.20 16.82 27.69
CA ARG A 322 8.14 16.49 28.78
C ARG A 322 8.53 17.72 29.61
N GLN A 323 8.61 18.89 28.97
CA GLN A 323 8.91 20.16 29.62
C GLN A 323 7.69 20.80 30.33
N GLY A 324 6.55 20.11 30.37
CA GLY A 324 5.37 20.52 31.14
C GLY A 324 4.35 21.34 30.35
N SER A 325 4.52 21.52 29.04
CA SER A 325 3.49 22.14 28.19
C SER A 325 2.23 21.27 28.16
N ARG A 326 1.06 21.84 28.44
CA ARG A 326 -0.23 21.12 28.35
C ARG A 326 -0.79 21.08 26.93
N ASN A 327 -0.49 22.10 26.13
CA ASN A 327 -0.88 22.23 24.74
C ASN A 327 0.36 22.60 23.92
N VAL A 328 0.45 22.08 22.70
CA VAL A 328 1.57 22.32 21.79
C VAL A 328 1.01 22.64 20.41
N TYR A 329 1.25 23.86 19.91
CA TYR A 329 0.87 24.26 18.56
C TYR A 329 2.04 24.03 17.60
N MET A 330 1.75 23.66 16.35
CA MET A 330 2.81 23.43 15.35
C MET A 330 3.71 24.66 15.13
N SER A 331 3.16 25.88 15.29
CA SER A 331 3.92 27.14 15.22
C SER A 331 5.03 27.27 16.26
N ASP A 332 4.92 26.53 17.37
CA ASP A 332 5.84 26.59 18.50
C ASP A 332 6.95 25.53 18.41
N LEU A 333 6.85 24.65 17.41
CA LEU A 333 7.77 23.55 17.18
C LEU A 333 8.91 24.00 16.28
N LYS A 334 10.13 23.80 16.76
CA LYS A 334 11.34 24.00 15.96
C LYS A 334 11.70 22.68 15.31
N VAL A 335 11.54 22.61 14.00
CA VAL A 335 11.97 21.48 13.16
C VAL A 335 13.02 21.96 12.15
N PRO A 336 13.90 21.07 11.67
CA PRO A 336 14.87 21.43 10.64
C PRO A 336 14.19 21.99 9.38
N PRO A 337 14.79 23.00 8.72
CA PRO A 337 14.28 23.49 7.44
C PRO A 337 14.32 22.38 6.38
N ILE A 338 13.33 22.36 5.49
CA ILE A 338 13.28 21.39 4.39
C ILE A 338 14.41 21.66 3.38
N PHE A 339 14.62 22.92 3.03
CA PHE A 339 15.58 23.34 2.02
C PHE A 339 16.06 24.77 2.30
N ASN A 340 17.32 25.06 1.96
CA ASN A 340 17.87 26.40 2.00
C ASN A 340 18.78 26.60 0.77
N ALA A 341 18.50 27.65 0.00
CA ALA A 341 19.17 27.94 -1.26
C ALA A 341 20.63 28.41 -1.09
N PHE A 342 20.96 28.99 0.07
CA PHE A 342 22.30 29.52 0.37
C PHE A 342 23.19 28.47 1.02
N ASP A 343 22.63 27.71 1.97
CA ASP A 343 23.32 26.61 2.65
C ASP A 343 22.33 25.49 2.95
N ASN A 344 22.38 24.43 2.14
CA ASN A 344 21.50 23.29 2.31
C ASN A 344 22.01 22.28 3.35
N GLN A 345 23.16 22.53 3.99
CA GLN A 345 23.66 21.69 5.07
C GLN A 345 22.65 21.71 6.23
N HIS A 346 22.46 20.55 6.87
CA HIS A 346 21.49 20.37 7.98
C HIS A 346 20.00 20.57 7.63
N THR A 347 19.65 20.50 6.35
CA THR A 347 18.24 20.48 5.91
C THR A 347 17.72 19.05 5.71
N LEU A 348 16.40 18.86 5.75
CA LEU A 348 15.80 17.54 5.47
C LEU A 348 16.07 17.07 4.03
N SER A 349 16.09 17.99 3.07
CA SER A 349 16.41 17.66 1.67
C SER A 349 17.85 17.20 1.49
N ALA A 350 18.82 17.73 2.26
CA ALA A 350 20.20 17.23 2.26
C ALA A 350 20.31 15.85 2.89
N GLU A 351 19.62 15.60 4.01
CA GLU A 351 19.57 14.28 4.65
C GLU A 351 19.03 13.21 3.69
N VAL A 352 17.86 13.49 3.08
CA VAL A 352 17.23 12.57 2.12
C VAL A 352 18.06 12.42 0.85
N GLN A 353 18.67 13.49 0.35
CA GLN A 353 19.60 13.42 -0.78
C GLN A 353 20.78 12.48 -0.47
N GLY A 354 21.37 12.61 0.72
CA GLY A 354 22.44 11.73 1.20
C GLY A 354 21.99 10.27 1.25
N LYS A 355 20.80 10.02 1.80
CA LYS A 355 20.19 8.68 1.85
C LYS A 355 19.96 8.10 0.45
N LEU A 356 19.37 8.85 -0.47
CA LEU A 356 19.20 8.39 -1.86
C LEU A 356 20.55 8.08 -2.54
N ALA A 357 21.59 8.86 -2.24
CA ALA A 357 22.93 8.61 -2.75
C ALA A 357 23.53 7.28 -2.23
N THR A 358 23.21 6.83 -1.02
CA THR A 358 23.67 5.50 -0.53
C THR A 358 23.07 4.35 -1.33
N TYR A 359 21.88 4.56 -1.93
CA TYR A 359 21.24 3.62 -2.87
C TYR A 359 21.74 3.76 -4.31
N GLY A 360 22.66 4.68 -4.58
CA GLY A 360 23.14 4.98 -5.93
C GLY A 360 22.25 5.91 -6.74
N LEU A 361 21.23 6.52 -6.11
CA LEU A 361 20.32 7.44 -6.78
C LEU A 361 20.81 8.88 -6.64
N GLN A 362 21.09 9.52 -7.78
CA GLN A 362 21.53 10.91 -7.81
C GLN A 362 20.35 11.85 -8.08
N ILE A 363 20.11 12.78 -7.16
CA ILE A 363 19.10 13.82 -7.29
C ILE A 363 19.57 15.12 -6.63
N ASN A 364 19.12 16.26 -7.13
CA ASN A 364 19.43 17.56 -6.55
C ASN A 364 18.43 17.91 -5.43
N ALA A 365 18.92 18.54 -4.36
CA ALA A 365 18.07 19.00 -3.25
C ALA A 365 16.95 19.95 -3.69
N ASP A 366 17.22 20.87 -4.63
CA ASP A 366 16.18 21.76 -5.20
C ASP A 366 15.08 20.98 -5.93
N THR A 367 15.44 19.90 -6.66
CA THR A 367 14.45 19.02 -7.29
C THR A 367 13.60 18.29 -6.24
N LEU A 368 14.23 17.80 -5.16
CA LEU A 368 13.50 17.19 -4.04
C LEU A 368 12.52 18.18 -3.40
N TYR A 369 12.99 19.39 -3.10
CA TYR A 369 12.16 20.44 -2.52
C TYR A 369 10.97 20.81 -3.41
N ARG A 370 11.20 21.07 -4.70
CA ARG A 370 10.12 21.39 -5.65
C ARG A 370 9.10 20.26 -5.77
N THR A 371 9.57 19.01 -5.77
CA THR A 371 8.70 17.84 -5.82
C THR A 371 7.90 17.69 -4.52
N HIS A 372 8.52 17.95 -3.37
CA HIS A 372 7.86 17.96 -2.06
C HIS A 372 6.75 19.01 -1.99
N VAL A 373 7.01 20.25 -2.44
CA VAL A 373 5.98 21.30 -2.54
C VAL A 373 4.81 20.88 -3.43
N MET A 374 5.06 20.13 -4.51
CA MET A 374 4.00 19.59 -5.37
C MET A 374 3.17 18.53 -4.64
N ILE A 375 3.83 17.55 -4.01
CA ILE A 375 3.19 16.46 -3.26
C ILE A 375 2.30 16.99 -2.14
N ILE A 376 2.74 18.03 -1.41
CA ILE A 376 1.92 18.66 -0.36
C ILE A 376 0.61 19.21 -0.92
N LYS A 377 0.69 19.90 -2.07
CA LYS A 377 -0.48 20.59 -2.65
C LYS A 377 -1.50 19.63 -3.26
N THR A 378 -1.11 18.40 -3.59
CA THR A 378 -1.99 17.45 -4.27
C THR A 378 -2.13 16.15 -3.49
N THR A 379 -1.08 15.32 -3.48
CA THR A 379 -1.11 13.97 -2.91
C THR A 379 -1.47 13.97 -1.43
N LEU A 380 -0.85 14.82 -0.60
CA LEU A 380 -1.11 14.80 0.85
C LEU A 380 -2.51 15.28 1.21
N GLN A 381 -3.08 16.21 0.44
CA GLN A 381 -4.48 16.63 0.66
C GLN A 381 -5.45 15.47 0.40
N LEU A 382 -5.23 14.71 -0.67
CA LEU A 382 -6.02 13.51 -0.97
C LEU A 382 -5.79 12.41 0.06
N LEU A 383 -4.55 12.21 0.50
CA LEU A 383 -4.20 11.26 1.55
C LEU A 383 -4.92 11.59 2.87
N HIS A 384 -4.88 12.85 3.32
CA HIS A 384 -5.57 13.26 4.53
C HIS A 384 -7.08 13.08 4.41
N SER A 385 -7.64 13.36 3.24
CA SER A 385 -9.07 13.14 2.97
C SER A 385 -9.41 11.65 3.03
N TYR A 386 -8.55 10.79 2.49
CA TYR A 386 -8.68 9.34 2.54
C TYR A 386 -8.63 8.83 3.98
N CYS A 387 -7.61 9.22 4.74
CA CYS A 387 -7.46 8.81 6.13
C CYS A 387 -8.63 9.32 7.00
N HIS A 388 -9.11 10.55 6.76
CA HIS A 388 -10.27 11.08 7.46
C HIS A 388 -11.54 10.30 7.14
N LEU A 389 -11.80 10.01 5.86
CA LEU A 389 -12.98 9.27 5.43
C LEU A 389 -12.99 7.85 6.01
N THR A 390 -11.91 7.09 5.81
CA THR A 390 -11.79 5.72 6.35
C THR A 390 -11.97 5.70 7.87
N ARG A 391 -11.41 6.68 8.59
CA ARG A 391 -11.54 6.78 10.05
C ARG A 391 -12.96 7.14 10.49
N THR A 392 -13.62 8.07 9.79
CA THR A 392 -14.95 8.56 10.18
C THR A 392 -16.06 7.57 9.84
N THR A 393 -15.94 6.85 8.72
CA THR A 393 -16.88 5.77 8.38
C THR A 393 -16.76 4.61 9.39
N GLY A 394 -15.57 4.39 9.96
CA GLY A 394 -15.37 3.43 11.07
C GLY A 394 -15.47 1.96 10.69
N VAL A 395 -15.71 1.65 9.41
CA VAL A 395 -15.86 0.28 8.89
C VAL A 395 -14.76 -0.09 7.91
N VAL A 396 -14.45 -1.38 7.87
CA VAL A 396 -13.44 -1.99 7.02
C VAL A 396 -14.09 -3.03 6.12
N MET A 397 -14.00 -2.83 4.81
CA MET A 397 -14.42 -3.84 3.85
C MET A 397 -13.44 -5.01 3.86
N SER A 398 -13.92 -6.19 3.44
CA SER A 398 -13.07 -7.36 3.20
C SER A 398 -11.89 -7.04 2.28
N ALA A 399 -10.77 -7.76 2.46
CA ALA A 399 -9.53 -7.57 1.70
C ALA A 399 -9.69 -7.81 0.18
N ILE A 400 -10.70 -8.58 -0.23
CA ILE A 400 -11.02 -8.83 -1.65
C ILE A 400 -11.76 -7.65 -2.32
N GLU A 401 -12.34 -6.75 -1.54
CA GLU A 401 -13.08 -5.60 -2.05
C GLU A 401 -12.15 -4.44 -2.38
N ASP A 402 -12.44 -3.75 -3.48
CA ASP A 402 -11.70 -2.53 -3.85
C ASP A 402 -11.86 -1.47 -2.77
N ASP A 403 -10.79 -0.71 -2.54
CA ASP A 403 -10.87 0.48 -1.71
C ASP A 403 -11.61 1.60 -2.47
N ILE A 404 -12.93 1.67 -2.25
CA ILE A 404 -13.81 2.67 -2.85
C ILE A 404 -13.42 4.09 -2.45
N TRP A 405 -12.86 4.29 -1.24
CA TRP A 405 -12.42 5.60 -0.76
C TRP A 405 -11.17 6.06 -1.47
N TYR A 406 -10.20 5.15 -1.63
CA TYR A 406 -9.03 5.41 -2.45
C TYR A 406 -9.43 5.74 -3.89
N MET A 407 -10.26 4.90 -4.52
CA MET A 407 -10.66 5.14 -5.90
C MET A 407 -11.44 6.45 -6.05
N SER A 408 -12.43 6.74 -5.20
CA SER A 408 -13.23 7.97 -5.28
C SER A 408 -12.42 9.26 -5.06
N LEU A 409 -11.51 9.27 -4.09
CA LEU A 409 -10.72 10.47 -3.81
C LEU A 409 -9.65 10.72 -4.87
N PHE A 410 -8.94 9.68 -5.28
CA PHE A 410 -7.93 9.81 -6.33
C PHE A 410 -8.53 9.97 -7.73
N ILE A 411 -9.84 9.76 -7.92
CA ILE A 411 -10.62 10.23 -9.07
C ILE A 411 -10.76 11.76 -9.08
N HIS A 412 -10.90 12.39 -7.91
CA HIS A 412 -11.09 13.84 -7.79
C HIS A 412 -9.78 14.63 -7.67
N GLY A 413 -8.62 13.97 -7.78
CA GLY A 413 -7.31 14.60 -7.63
C GLY A 413 -7.10 15.84 -8.51
N ASP A 414 -7.54 15.81 -9.77
CA ASP A 414 -7.42 17.01 -10.64
C ASP A 414 -8.38 18.13 -10.24
N LYS A 415 -9.52 17.81 -9.61
CA LYS A 415 -10.51 18.80 -9.17
C LYS A 415 -10.10 19.49 -7.88
N VAL A 416 -9.51 18.75 -6.94
CA VAL A 416 -8.91 19.33 -5.72
C VAL A 416 -7.78 20.30 -6.12
N ALA A 417 -6.95 19.93 -7.11
CA ALA A 417 -5.92 20.81 -7.64
C ALA A 417 -6.47 22.04 -8.39
N ALA A 418 -7.66 21.96 -8.99
CA ALA A 418 -8.30 23.06 -9.71
C ALA A 418 -9.04 24.05 -8.79
N GLN A 419 -9.46 23.63 -7.59
CA GLN A 419 -10.17 24.48 -6.63
C GLN A 419 -9.25 25.40 -5.79
N GLN A 420 -7.93 25.34 -6.00
CA GLN A 420 -6.94 26.19 -5.32
C GLN A 420 -6.22 27.17 -6.27
N ARG A 421 -6.88 27.61 -7.35
CA ARG A 421 -6.38 28.69 -8.21
C ARG A 421 -7.24 29.94 -8.11
#